data_AF-A0AAF5CS16-F1
#
_entry.id   AF-A0AAF5CS16-F1
#
_cell.length_a   1.000
_cell.length_b   1.000
_cell.length_c   1.000
_cell.angle_alpha   90.00
_cell.angle_beta   90.00
_cell.angle_gamma   90.00
#
_symmetry.space_group_name_H-M   'P 1'
#
loop_
_entity.id
_entity.type
_entity.pdbx_description
1 polymer ?
#
loop_
_entity_poly.entity_id
_entity_poly.type
_entity_poly.pdbx_seq_one_letter_code
_entity_poly.pdbx_strand_id
1 'polypeptide(L)'
;MDRTMETASLLLGEKDNLIKPEPGLCEVLYLCNDPPSFWKVDKLKEKFSKVDTNYSPVFKRLPPETGYGDEACVPRIKELIDKLLIKFNGKDDQILLVSHGAPIGAIHEILNNKWKYVGQATVSIWDEIGDNTGKFKCLSSSDSSHLSDKSNLRPW
;
A
#
# COMPACT_ATOMS: atom_id res chain seq x y z
N MET A 1 -6.97 -2.59 -6.10
CA MET A 1 -8.43 -2.75 -6.31
C MET A 1 -9.03 -1.38 -6.58
N ASP A 2 -10.22 -1.29 -7.18
CA ASP A 2 -10.82 0.01 -7.54
C ASP A 2 -10.88 1.00 -6.38
N ARG A 3 -11.25 0.54 -5.17
CA ARG A 3 -11.29 1.40 -3.97
C ARG A 3 -9.96 2.05 -3.61
N THR A 4 -8.83 1.36 -3.78
CA THR A 4 -7.52 1.95 -3.49
C THR A 4 -7.06 2.89 -4.61
N MET A 5 -7.42 2.58 -5.86
CA MET A 5 -7.17 3.45 -7.01
C MET A 5 -7.98 4.75 -6.94
N GLU A 6 -9.23 4.67 -6.51
CA GLU A 6 -10.10 5.83 -6.29
C GLU A 6 -9.55 6.73 -5.18
N THR A 7 -9.19 6.16 -4.02
CA THR A 7 -8.52 6.90 -2.94
C THR A 7 -7.24 7.58 -3.43
N ALA A 8 -6.37 6.86 -4.14
CA ALA A 8 -5.13 7.44 -4.67
C ALA A 8 -5.40 8.57 -5.67
N SER A 9 -6.41 8.42 -6.53
CA SER A 9 -6.81 9.45 -7.49
C SER A 9 -7.31 10.72 -6.80
N LEU A 10 -8.14 10.56 -5.75
CA LEU A 10 -8.64 11.67 -4.94
C LEU A 10 -7.50 12.39 -4.19
N LEU A 11 -6.55 11.65 -3.60
CA LEU A 11 -5.41 12.22 -2.87
C LEU A 11 -4.46 13.01 -3.78
N LEU A 12 -4.29 12.55 -5.02
CA LEU A 12 -3.50 13.28 -6.00
C LEU A 12 -4.17 14.60 -6.38
N GLY A 13 -5.48 14.59 -6.59
CA GLY A 13 -6.20 15.76 -7.12
C GLY A 13 -5.56 16.21 -8.43
N GLU A 14 -5.10 17.46 -8.49
CA GLU A 14 -4.47 18.04 -9.68
C GLU A 14 -2.95 17.83 -9.78
N LYS A 15 -2.28 17.23 -8.79
CA LYS A 15 -0.81 17.02 -8.81
C LYS A 15 -0.37 16.15 -9.99
N ASP A 16 0.80 16.44 -10.58
CA ASP A 16 1.29 15.74 -11.79
C ASP A 16 1.80 14.31 -11.56
N ASN A 17 1.89 13.86 -10.30
CA ASN A 17 2.33 12.50 -10.00
C ASN A 17 1.40 11.46 -10.64
N LEU A 18 2.00 10.36 -11.12
CA LEU A 18 1.26 9.22 -11.66
C LEU A 18 1.10 8.11 -10.61
N ILE A 19 -0.07 7.47 -10.62
CA ILE A 19 -0.40 6.32 -9.77
C ILE A 19 0.26 5.08 -10.36
N LYS A 20 1.05 4.36 -9.57
CA LYS A 20 1.75 3.13 -9.96
C LYS A 20 1.01 1.91 -9.39
N PRO A 21 0.15 1.22 -10.17
CA PRO A 21 -0.64 0.11 -9.63
C PRO A 21 0.28 -1.06 -9.28
N GLU A 22 0.29 -1.46 -8.01
CA GLU A 22 1.12 -2.55 -7.51
C GLU A 22 0.25 -3.69 -6.97
N PRO A 23 0.15 -4.82 -7.70
CA PRO A 23 -0.58 -6.00 -7.23
C PRO A 23 -0.07 -6.50 -5.88
N GLY A 24 1.22 -6.32 -5.56
CA GLY A 24 1.80 -6.67 -4.27
C GLY A 24 1.17 -5.96 -3.06
N LEU A 25 0.39 -4.89 -3.24
CA LEU A 25 -0.39 -4.23 -2.18
C LEU A 25 -1.85 -4.74 -2.12
N CYS A 26 -2.19 -5.80 -2.84
CA CYS A 26 -3.51 -6.38 -2.79
C CYS A 26 -3.82 -6.92 -1.38
N GLU A 27 -5.11 -6.86 -1.05
CA GLU A 27 -5.69 -7.51 0.13
C GLU A 27 -5.33 -8.99 0.18
N VAL A 28 -5.31 -9.53 1.39
CA VAL A 28 -5.17 -10.96 1.65
C VAL A 28 -6.46 -11.66 1.23
N LEU A 29 -6.37 -12.68 0.38
CA LEU A 29 -7.55 -13.30 -0.24
C LEU A 29 -7.84 -14.70 0.30
N TYR A 30 -7.33 -15.05 1.49
CA TYR A 30 -7.47 -16.38 2.10
C TYR A 30 -8.92 -16.83 2.36
N LEU A 31 -9.86 -15.89 2.49
CA LEU A 31 -11.30 -16.19 2.62
C LEU A 31 -12.02 -16.29 1.27
N CYS A 32 -11.31 -16.08 0.16
CA CYS A 32 -11.90 -16.07 -1.17
C CYS A 32 -11.62 -17.38 -1.89
N ASN A 33 -12.68 -18.18 -2.12
CA ASN A 33 -12.57 -19.42 -2.88
C ASN A 33 -12.21 -19.18 -4.36
N ASP A 34 -12.60 -18.03 -4.91
CA ASP A 34 -12.32 -17.62 -6.29
C ASP A 34 -11.85 -16.15 -6.31
N PRO A 35 -10.56 -15.89 -6.00
CA PRO A 35 -10.04 -14.55 -5.88
C PRO A 35 -10.10 -13.81 -7.22
N PRO A 36 -10.66 -12.58 -7.26
CA PRO A 36 -10.74 -11.81 -8.49
C PRO A 36 -9.35 -11.47 -9.00
N SER A 37 -9.18 -11.46 -10.34
CA SER A 37 -7.94 -11.03 -10.97
C SER A 37 -7.82 -9.50 -11.01
N PHE A 38 -6.66 -9.01 -11.44
CA PHE A 38 -6.40 -7.60 -11.64
C PHE A 38 -6.78 -7.14 -13.05
N TRP A 39 -7.33 -5.93 -13.15
CA TRP A 39 -7.47 -5.26 -14.43
C TRP A 39 -6.10 -5.05 -15.09
N LYS A 40 -6.07 -5.15 -16.43
CA LYS A 40 -4.92 -4.71 -17.22
C LYS A 40 -4.71 -3.20 -17.04
N VAL A 41 -3.46 -2.75 -17.10
CA VAL A 41 -3.09 -1.35 -16.84
C VAL A 41 -3.79 -0.38 -17.81
N ASP A 42 -3.96 -0.76 -19.08
CA ASP A 42 -4.70 0.05 -20.06
C ASP A 42 -6.17 0.28 -19.64
N LYS A 43 -6.82 -0.76 -19.10
CA LYS A 43 -8.18 -0.66 -18.57
C LYS A 43 -8.24 0.15 -17.28
N LEU A 44 -7.21 0.08 -16.44
CA LEU A 44 -7.12 0.97 -15.29
C LEU A 44 -6.96 2.44 -15.72
N LYS A 45 -6.20 2.71 -16.79
CA LYS A 45 -5.99 4.07 -17.33
C LYS A 45 -7.27 4.69 -17.88
N GLU A 46 -8.12 3.89 -18.52
CA GLU A 46 -9.46 4.30 -18.97
C GLU A 46 -10.32 4.81 -17.79
N LYS A 47 -10.23 4.16 -16.62
CA LYS A 47 -11.01 4.52 -15.42
C LYS A 47 -10.34 5.58 -14.54
N PHE A 48 -9.01 5.56 -14.47
CA PHE A 48 -8.20 6.43 -13.62
C PHE A 48 -7.10 7.07 -14.48
N SER A 49 -7.35 8.30 -14.92
CA SER A 49 -6.52 8.99 -15.92
C SER A 49 -5.05 9.19 -15.52
N LYS A 50 -4.73 9.16 -14.22
CA LYS A 50 -3.35 9.31 -13.69
C LYS A 50 -2.58 8.01 -13.53
N VAL A 51 -3.07 6.88 -14.02
CA VAL A 51 -2.31 5.61 -14.00
C VAL A 51 -1.02 5.74 -14.82
N ASP A 52 0.09 5.29 -14.24
CA ASP A 52 1.38 5.14 -14.91
C ASP A 52 1.39 3.85 -15.73
N THR A 53 1.19 3.96 -17.05
CA THR A 53 1.20 2.81 -17.95
C THR A 53 2.60 2.23 -18.19
N ASN A 54 3.66 2.97 -17.84
CA ASN A 54 5.05 2.54 -18.00
C ASN A 54 5.61 1.91 -16.72
N TYR A 55 4.87 1.94 -15.61
CA TYR A 55 5.27 1.29 -14.39
C TYR A 55 5.27 -0.23 -14.55
N SER A 56 6.45 -0.86 -14.41
CA SER A 56 6.54 -2.31 -14.21
C SER A 56 6.37 -2.65 -12.72
N PRO A 57 5.30 -3.35 -12.32
CA PRO A 57 5.10 -3.76 -10.93
C PRO A 57 6.18 -4.72 -10.45
N VAL A 58 6.42 -4.72 -9.14
CA VAL A 58 7.25 -5.69 -8.46
C VAL A 58 6.64 -7.09 -8.59
N PHE A 59 5.33 -7.20 -8.36
CA PHE A 59 4.59 -8.45 -8.52
C PHE A 59 3.70 -8.42 -9.76
N LYS A 60 4.11 -9.11 -10.82
CA LYS A 60 3.23 -9.37 -11.99
C LYS A 60 2.17 -10.44 -11.69
N ARG A 61 2.52 -11.37 -10.81
CA ARG A 61 1.64 -12.40 -10.25
C ARG A 61 1.89 -12.44 -8.75
N LEU A 62 0.81 -12.53 -7.97
CA LEU A 62 0.94 -12.69 -6.53
C LEU A 62 1.58 -14.04 -6.19
N PRO A 63 2.56 -14.08 -5.28
CA PRO A 63 3.02 -15.34 -4.72
C PRO A 63 1.88 -16.01 -3.95
N PRO A 64 1.88 -17.35 -3.84
CA PRO A 64 1.04 -18.03 -2.87
C PRO A 64 1.32 -17.47 -1.48
N GLU A 65 0.27 -17.21 -0.70
CA GLU A 65 0.44 -16.75 0.66
C GLU A 65 0.90 -17.91 1.54
N THR A 66 1.92 -17.66 2.35
CA THR A 66 2.49 -18.66 3.26
C THR A 66 1.95 -18.39 4.65
N GLY A 67 0.94 -19.14 5.08
CA GLY A 67 0.33 -19.00 6.40
C GLY A 67 -1.19 -18.99 6.35
N TYR A 68 -1.80 -18.57 7.47
CA TYR A 68 -3.25 -18.45 7.62
C TYR A 68 -3.60 -17.06 8.12
N GLY A 69 -4.75 -16.54 7.70
CA GLY A 69 -5.22 -15.23 8.12
C GLY A 69 -4.44 -14.09 7.48
N ASP A 70 -4.58 -12.91 8.07
CA ASP A 70 -4.09 -11.66 7.51
C ASP A 70 -2.55 -11.55 7.51
N GLU A 71 -1.89 -12.24 8.44
CA GLU A 71 -0.43 -12.28 8.56
C GLU A 71 0.23 -13.02 7.38
N ALA A 72 -0.53 -13.83 6.62
CA ALA A 72 -0.01 -14.61 5.50
C ALA A 72 0.59 -13.74 4.38
N CYS A 73 0.29 -12.45 4.36
CA CYS A 73 0.87 -11.50 3.41
C CYS A 73 2.21 -10.87 3.85
N VAL A 74 2.62 -11.01 5.12
CA VAL A 74 3.84 -10.35 5.64
C VAL A 74 5.08 -10.60 4.78
N PRO A 75 5.38 -11.84 4.33
CA PRO A 75 6.55 -12.08 3.47
C PRO A 75 6.47 -11.34 2.13
N ARG A 76 5.29 -11.31 1.50
CA ARG A 76 5.04 -10.59 0.25
C ARG A 76 5.22 -9.08 0.42
N ILE A 77 4.67 -8.52 1.50
CA ILE A 77 4.76 -7.08 1.78
C ILE A 77 6.21 -6.69 2.10
N LYS A 78 6.95 -7.54 2.80
CA LYS A 78 8.39 -7.32 3.08
C LYS A 78 9.18 -7.25 1.78
N GLU A 79 9.05 -8.27 0.92
CA GLU A 79 9.70 -8.29 -0.39
C GLU A 79 9.30 -7.08 -1.24
N LEU A 80 8.02 -6.66 -1.17
CA LEU A 80 7.56 -5.48 -1.88
C LEU A 80 8.29 -4.23 -1.40
N ILE A 81 8.30 -3.97 -0.09
CA ILE A 81 8.93 -2.77 0.49
C ILE A 81 10.43 -2.74 0.12
N ASP A 82 11.14 -3.85 0.32
CA ASP A 82 12.57 -3.94 0.02
C ASP A 82 12.85 -3.57 -1.45
N LYS A 83 12.04 -4.06 -2.39
CA LYS A 83 12.19 -3.76 -3.81
C LYS A 83 11.75 -2.34 -4.18
N LEU A 84 10.73 -1.78 -3.51
CA LEU A 84 10.31 -0.40 -3.72
C LEU A 84 11.39 0.58 -3.25
N LEU A 85 12.01 0.33 -2.09
CA LEU A 85 13.09 1.16 -1.57
C LEU A 85 14.33 1.14 -2.48
N ILE A 86 14.65 -0.01 -3.10
CA ILE A 86 15.72 -0.07 -4.12
C ILE A 86 15.33 0.71 -5.38
N LYS A 87 14.06 0.63 -5.80
CA LYS A 87 13.58 1.23 -7.05
C LYS A 87 13.40 2.75 -6.95
N PHE A 88 13.05 3.25 -5.78
CA PHE A 88 12.77 4.66 -5.48
C PHE A 88 13.67 5.11 -4.32
N ASN A 89 14.95 5.32 -4.62
CA ASN A 89 16.01 5.62 -3.66
C ASN A 89 16.60 7.03 -3.82
N GLY A 90 15.89 7.94 -4.48
CA GLY A 90 16.29 9.33 -4.57
C GLY A 90 16.34 9.97 -3.18
N LYS A 91 17.29 10.87 -2.96
CA LYS A 91 17.54 11.51 -1.65
C LYS A 91 16.30 12.18 -1.04
N ASP A 92 15.42 12.71 -1.88
CA ASP A 92 14.20 13.41 -1.48
C ASP A 92 12.93 12.65 -1.94
N ASP A 93 13.06 11.37 -2.31
CA ASP A 93 11.92 10.56 -2.75
C ASP A 93 10.98 10.29 -1.56
N GLN A 94 9.68 10.47 -1.80
CA GLN A 94 8.62 10.10 -0.87
C GLN A 94 7.68 9.10 -1.53
N ILE A 95 7.42 8.00 -0.83
CA ILE A 95 6.55 6.94 -1.34
C ILE A 95 5.23 6.96 -0.56
N LEU A 96 4.12 7.16 -1.26
CA LEU A 96 2.78 6.98 -0.72
C LEU A 96 2.23 5.61 -1.12
N LEU A 97 1.96 4.76 -0.13
CA LEU A 97 1.31 3.46 -0.34
C LEU A 97 -0.17 3.57 0.04
N VAL A 98 -1.07 3.18 -0.87
CA VAL A 98 -2.52 3.12 -0.63
C VAL A 98 -2.97 1.66 -0.76
N SER A 99 -3.43 1.08 0.34
CA SER A 99 -3.70 -0.35 0.43
C SER A 99 -4.86 -0.66 1.37
N HIS A 100 -4.90 -1.88 1.91
CA HIS A 100 -5.99 -2.44 2.69
C HIS A 100 -5.55 -2.81 4.12
N GLY A 101 -6.49 -3.22 4.97
CA GLY A 101 -6.25 -3.42 6.40
C GLY A 101 -5.07 -4.33 6.69
N ALA A 102 -5.08 -5.54 6.11
CA ALA A 102 -4.05 -6.54 6.37
C ALA A 102 -2.67 -6.15 5.78
N PRO A 103 -2.54 -5.73 4.51
CA PRO A 103 -1.27 -5.20 4.00
C PRO A 103 -0.71 -4.00 4.78
N ILE A 104 -1.57 -3.09 5.27
CA ILE A 104 -1.12 -1.98 6.11
C ILE A 104 -0.66 -2.49 7.49
N GLY A 105 -1.36 -3.47 8.07
CA GLY A 105 -0.93 -4.15 9.28
C GLY A 105 0.46 -4.78 9.13
N ALA A 106 0.70 -5.45 7.99
CA ALA A 106 1.99 -6.01 7.64
C ALA A 106 3.07 -4.93 7.47
N ILE A 107 2.76 -3.80 6.81
CA ILE A 107 3.69 -2.66 6.70
C ILE A 107 4.10 -2.18 8.09
N HIS A 108 3.15 -2.02 9.02
CA HIS A 108 3.48 -1.65 10.39
C HIS A 108 4.42 -2.68 11.03
N GLU A 109 4.09 -3.97 10.96
CA GLU A 109 4.93 -5.03 11.50
C GLU A 109 6.36 -4.99 10.93
N ILE A 110 6.50 -4.83 9.61
CA ILE A 110 7.81 -4.81 8.95
C ILE A 110 8.64 -3.60 9.39
N LEU A 111 8.02 -2.43 9.56
CA LEU A 111 8.73 -1.18 9.86
C LEU A 111 9.00 -0.97 11.36
N ASN A 112 8.22 -1.58 12.26
CA ASN A 112 8.38 -1.38 13.72
C ASN A 112 8.27 -2.64 14.59
N ASN A 113 8.23 -3.83 14.00
CA ASN A 113 8.03 -5.12 14.66
C ASN A 113 6.72 -5.23 15.47
N LYS A 114 5.67 -4.50 15.07
CA LYS A 114 4.35 -4.54 15.71
C LYS A 114 3.22 -4.43 14.68
N TRP A 115 2.52 -5.53 14.45
CA TRP A 115 1.27 -5.55 13.68
C TRP A 115 0.27 -4.54 14.26
N LYS A 116 -0.39 -3.78 13.37
CA LYS A 116 -1.42 -2.83 13.77
C LYS A 116 -2.45 -2.65 12.66
N TYR A 117 -3.68 -3.06 12.95
CA TYR A 117 -4.84 -2.63 12.17
C TYR A 117 -5.07 -1.13 12.31
N VAL A 118 -5.31 -0.47 11.18
CA VAL A 118 -5.57 0.97 11.11
C VAL A 118 -6.96 1.23 10.53
N GLY A 119 -7.52 2.38 10.85
CA GLY A 119 -8.84 2.76 10.34
C GLY A 119 -8.84 3.09 8.84
N GLN A 120 -10.01 3.04 8.23
CA GLN A 120 -10.31 3.52 6.89
C GLN A 120 -9.85 4.97 6.72
N ALA A 121 -9.17 5.23 5.59
CA ALA A 121 -8.62 6.53 5.23
C ALA A 121 -7.71 7.16 6.30
N THR A 122 -7.18 6.38 7.24
CA THR A 122 -6.15 6.89 8.16
C THR A 122 -4.77 6.88 7.50
N VAL A 123 -3.87 7.71 8.02
CA VAL A 123 -2.51 7.88 7.47
C VAL A 123 -1.47 7.54 8.53
N SER A 124 -0.48 6.72 8.14
CA SER A 124 0.73 6.48 8.93
C SER A 124 1.92 7.04 8.17
N ILE A 125 2.85 7.68 8.88
CA ILE A 125 4.03 8.34 8.29
C ILE A 125 5.27 7.77 8.96
N TRP A 126 6.23 7.39 8.11
CA TRP A 126 7.50 6.77 8.47
C TRP A 126 8.64 7.51 7.79
N ASP A 127 9.67 7.85 8.55
CA ASP A 127 10.91 8.46 8.03
C ASP A 127 12.06 7.47 8.16
N GLU A 128 12.86 7.34 7.11
CA GLU A 128 14.08 6.53 7.15
C GLU A 128 15.13 7.21 8.07
N ILE A 129 15.75 6.42 8.94
CA ILE A 129 16.76 6.89 9.89
C ILE A 129 18.10 6.94 9.17
N GLY A 130 18.31 8.01 8.40
CA GLY A 130 19.48 8.19 7.56
C GLY A 130 19.38 7.45 6.23
N ASP A 131 20.18 7.90 5.26
CA ASP A 131 20.08 7.48 3.87
C ASP A 131 20.34 5.97 3.69
N ASN A 132 19.40 5.25 3.07
CA ASN A 132 19.52 3.85 2.67
C ASN A 132 19.80 2.86 3.82
N THR A 133 19.31 3.13 5.03
CA THR A 133 19.48 2.22 6.18
C THR A 133 18.44 1.09 6.23
N GLY A 134 17.32 1.23 5.52
CA GLY A 134 16.15 0.36 5.62
C GLY A 134 15.48 0.38 7.00
N LYS A 135 15.85 1.31 7.88
CA LYS A 135 15.32 1.45 9.24
C LYS A 135 14.47 2.70 9.33
N PHE A 136 13.27 2.56 9.88
CA PHE A 136 12.30 3.65 9.88
C PHE A 136 11.89 4.04 11.29
N LYS A 137 11.65 5.34 11.47
CA LYS A 137 11.03 5.92 12.65
C LYS A 137 9.56 6.21 12.34
N CYS A 138 8.67 5.76 13.21
CA CYS A 138 7.26 6.16 13.15
C CYS A 138 7.15 7.64 13.52
N LEU A 139 6.69 8.49 12.61
CA LEU A 139 6.35 9.87 12.93
C LEU A 139 4.89 10.00 13.37
N SER A 140 4.00 9.29 12.68
CA SER A 140 2.57 9.21 13.02
C SER A 140 2.00 7.86 12.62
N SER A 141 0.95 7.41 13.30
CA SER A 141 0.38 6.08 13.12
C SER A 141 -1.14 6.10 13.20
N SER A 142 -1.80 5.74 12.10
CA SER A 142 -3.27 5.74 12.01
C SER A 142 -3.89 7.11 12.30
N ASP A 143 -3.24 8.20 11.84
CA ASP A 143 -3.80 9.54 12.00
C ASP A 143 -5.11 9.68 11.24
N SER A 144 -6.11 10.20 11.93
CA SER A 144 -7.45 10.50 11.41
C SER A 144 -7.79 11.98 11.61
N SER A 145 -6.85 12.80 12.08
CA SER A 145 -7.10 14.20 12.43
C SER A 145 -7.72 15.00 11.27
N HIS A 146 -7.33 14.66 10.04
CA HIS A 146 -7.80 15.24 8.79
C HIS A 146 -9.24 14.84 8.39
N LEU A 147 -9.81 13.80 9.00
CA LEU A 147 -11.18 13.35 8.70
C LEU A 147 -12.20 14.15 9.50
N SER A 148 -13.24 14.66 8.84
CA SER A 148 -14.35 15.38 9.50
C SER A 148 -15.22 14.46 10.36
N ASP A 149 -15.40 13.20 9.94
CA ASP A 149 -16.11 12.17 10.69
C ASP A 149 -15.16 11.02 11.05
N LYS A 150 -15.07 10.73 12.35
CA LYS A 150 -14.20 9.67 12.92
C LYS A 150 -15.01 8.56 13.60
N SER A 151 -16.34 8.59 13.50
CA SER A 151 -17.24 7.69 14.25
C SER A 151 -17.20 6.25 13.76
N ASN A 152 -16.89 6.01 12.48
CA ASN A 152 -16.89 4.68 11.88
C ASN A 152 -15.70 4.45 10.96
N LEU A 153 -14.52 4.28 11.55
CA LEU A 153 -13.29 4.03 10.80
C LEU A 153 -13.03 2.54 10.52
N ARG A 154 -13.85 1.59 11.03
CA ARG A 154 -13.71 0.12 10.87
C ARG A 154 -12.26 -0.36 10.66
N PRO A 155 -11.48 -0.53 11.74
CA PRO A 155 -10.11 -1.03 11.60
C PRO A 155 -10.07 -2.52 11.18
N TRP A 156 -11.22 -3.19 11.12
CA TRP A 156 -11.44 -4.55 10.62
C TRP A 156 -12.86 -4.67 10.05
#